data_AF-A0A9P8D6W6-F1
#
_entry.id   AF-A0A9P8D6W6-F1
#
_cell.length_a   1.000
_cell.length_b   1.000
_cell.length_c   1.000
_cell.angle_alpha   90.00
_cell.angle_beta   90.00
_cell.angle_gamma   90.00
#
_symmetry.space_group_name_H-M   'P 1'
#
loop_
_entity.id
_entity.type
_entity.pdbx_description
1 polymer ?
#
loop_
_entity_poly.entity_id
_entity_poly.type
_entity_poly.pdbx_seq_one_letter_code
_entity_poly.pdbx_strand_id
1 'polypeptide(L)'
;MSDCSLFSSESLGSTVDPLMGCAGPLFPLLGGVADLVNRVQRKQEKLNSPAIVSAAVRLKTSIERWEPCTELDEEPRETQLSSSAIDLIQTANAYKWATLLLLHQAVPELPTQASLQDMARKVLNLIATVPEDSHAAIFPVMPLMIAGCEATEIEDRNWVSDRWGVLGSRLTSGLVNRCLEITAEAWKRHDKSSNATRGDKASSSPSCSTTKREIHWMNVLKDWGWQVMLG
;
A
#
# COMPACT_ATOMS: atom_id res chain seq x y z
N MET A 1 -14.61 37.51 -19.94
CA MET A 1 -15.92 37.91 -19.40
C MET A 1 -16.76 36.65 -19.41
N SER A 2 -16.41 35.67 -18.58
CA SER A 2 -16.67 35.61 -17.13
C SER A 2 -18.16 35.43 -16.89
N ASP A 3 -18.55 34.19 -16.58
CA ASP A 3 -19.51 33.85 -15.54
C ASP A 3 -19.37 32.34 -15.25
N CYS A 4 -18.44 32.03 -14.34
CA CYS A 4 -18.29 30.72 -13.73
C CYS A 4 -18.64 30.92 -12.25
N SER A 5 -19.92 30.75 -11.95
CA SER A 5 -20.49 30.89 -10.61
C SER A 5 -21.55 29.79 -10.43
N LEU A 6 -21.08 28.55 -10.39
CA LEU A 6 -21.83 27.40 -9.88
C LEU A 6 -20.93 26.54 -9.00
N PHE A 7 -20.33 27.17 -7.99
CA PHE A 7 -19.94 26.49 -6.76
C PHE A 7 -20.34 27.40 -5.61
N SER A 8 -21.54 27.16 -5.08
CA SER A 8 -21.87 27.57 -3.73
C SER A 8 -22.55 26.39 -3.06
N SER A 9 -21.88 25.99 -1.99
CA SER A 9 -22.12 24.91 -1.06
C SER A 9 -23.57 24.88 -0.57
N GLU A 10 -24.18 23.70 -0.51
CA GLU A 10 -24.96 23.22 0.65
C GLU A 10 -25.53 21.81 0.39
N SER A 11 -24.80 20.79 0.86
CA SER A 11 -25.39 19.63 1.52
C SER A 11 -24.31 18.95 2.37
N LEU A 12 -24.22 19.35 3.65
CA LEU A 12 -23.63 18.49 4.69
C LEU A 12 -24.49 17.22 4.76
N GLY A 13 -23.96 16.09 4.32
CA GLY A 13 -24.66 14.79 4.35
C GLY A 13 -24.14 13.81 3.30
N SER A 14 -22.85 13.47 3.34
CA SER A 14 -22.28 12.25 2.75
C SER A 14 -20.84 12.05 3.24
N THR A 15 -20.69 11.54 4.46
CA THR A 15 -19.38 11.35 5.13
C THR A 15 -18.55 10.18 4.58
N VAL A 16 -19.09 9.40 3.64
CA VAL A 16 -18.42 8.28 2.96
C VAL A 16 -18.31 8.59 1.48
N ASP A 17 -17.08 8.64 0.98
CA ASP A 17 -16.83 8.84 -0.44
C ASP A 17 -17.29 7.57 -1.22
N PRO A 18 -18.11 7.68 -2.27
CA PRO A 18 -18.60 6.51 -3.03
C PRO A 18 -17.50 5.67 -3.68
N LEU A 19 -16.32 6.26 -3.92
CA LEU A 19 -15.17 5.63 -4.56
C LEU A 19 -14.09 5.21 -3.56
N MET A 20 -13.97 5.94 -2.45
CA MET A 20 -12.87 5.83 -1.48
C MET A 20 -13.33 5.38 -0.09
N GLY A 21 -14.63 5.18 0.11
CA GLY A 21 -15.22 4.78 1.39
C GLY A 21 -14.84 5.74 2.51
N CYS A 22 -14.39 5.16 3.63
CA CYS A 22 -13.88 5.90 4.80
C CYS A 22 -12.38 6.21 4.73
N ALA A 23 -11.71 5.96 3.60
CA ALA A 23 -10.29 6.20 3.42
C ALA A 23 -9.95 7.58 2.81
N GLY A 24 -10.95 8.39 2.42
CA GLY A 24 -10.75 9.66 1.69
C GLY A 24 -9.62 10.55 2.23
N PRO A 25 -9.59 10.89 3.54
CA PRO A 25 -8.55 11.76 4.10
C PRO A 25 -7.13 11.17 4.11
N LEU A 26 -6.97 9.87 3.86
CA LEU A 26 -5.66 9.21 3.74
C LEU A 26 -5.00 9.48 2.39
N PHE A 27 -5.76 9.74 1.32
CA PHE A 27 -5.22 9.87 -0.04
C PHE A 27 -4.21 11.01 -0.22
N PRO A 28 -4.40 12.20 0.37
CA PRO A 28 -3.35 13.24 0.36
C PRO A 28 -2.05 12.79 1.03
N LEU A 29 -2.13 11.97 2.09
CA LEU A 29 -0.95 11.41 2.75
C LEU A 29 -0.26 10.36 1.88
N LEU A 30 -1.05 9.49 1.24
CA LEU A 30 -0.54 8.51 0.26
C LEU A 30 0.15 9.21 -0.92
N GLY A 31 -0.44 10.27 -1.47
CA GLY A 31 0.17 11.11 -2.51
C GLY A 31 1.52 11.68 -2.06
N GLY A 32 1.57 12.23 -0.84
CA GLY A 32 2.84 12.72 -0.26
C GLY A 32 3.90 11.62 -0.09
N VAL A 33 3.51 10.39 0.23
CA VAL A 33 4.42 9.23 0.26
C VAL A 33 4.88 8.86 -1.15
N ALA A 34 3.98 8.83 -2.14
CA ALA A 34 4.33 8.54 -3.53
C ALA A 34 5.34 9.55 -4.09
N ASP A 35 5.14 10.84 -3.82
CA ASP A 35 6.09 11.90 -4.18
C ASP A 35 7.46 11.70 -3.54
N LEU A 36 7.48 11.34 -2.26
CA LEU A 36 8.72 11.05 -1.54
C LEU A 36 9.43 9.84 -2.13
N VAL A 37 8.72 8.75 -2.40
CA VAL A 37 9.24 7.54 -3.06
C VAL A 37 9.84 7.90 -4.42
N ASN A 38 9.13 8.68 -5.24
CA ASN A 38 9.60 9.12 -6.54
C ASN A 38 10.92 9.92 -6.43
N ARG A 39 11.04 10.80 -5.43
CA ARG A 39 12.29 11.53 -5.15
C ARG A 39 13.42 10.60 -4.72
N VAL A 40 13.12 9.59 -3.89
CA VAL A 40 14.10 8.58 -3.44
C VAL A 40 14.59 7.70 -4.59
N GLN A 41 13.71 7.35 -5.53
CA GLN A 41 14.08 6.51 -6.69
C GLN A 41 14.94 7.23 -7.72
N ARG A 42 14.77 8.56 -7.88
CA ARG A 42 15.58 9.37 -8.82
C ARG A 42 17.02 9.57 -8.33
N LYS A 43 17.27 9.44 -7.02
CA LYS A 43 18.60 9.57 -6.44
C LYS A 43 19.41 8.29 -6.62
N GLN A 44 20.67 8.45 -7.02
CA GLN A 44 21.65 7.36 -7.12
C GLN A 44 22.38 7.09 -5.80
N GLU A 45 22.25 7.97 -4.81
CA GLU A 45 22.87 7.83 -3.50
C GLU A 45 22.28 6.64 -2.73
N LYS A 46 23.16 5.89 -2.03
CA LYS A 46 22.76 4.73 -1.22
C LYS A 46 21.96 5.09 0.04
N LEU A 47 22.14 6.30 0.57
CA LEU A 47 21.51 6.77 1.79
C LEU A 47 20.60 7.96 1.50
N ASN A 48 19.49 8.05 2.23
CA ASN A 48 18.60 9.19 2.11
C ASN A 48 19.18 10.41 2.83
N SER A 49 19.13 11.57 2.17
CA SER A 49 19.50 12.85 2.77
C SER A 49 18.63 13.17 4.01
N PRO A 50 19.13 13.91 5.01
CA PRO A 50 18.36 14.28 6.20
C PRO A 50 17.01 14.98 5.89
N ALA A 51 16.94 15.73 4.80
CA ALA A 51 15.69 16.37 4.35
C ALA A 51 14.60 15.36 3.93
N ILE A 52 14.98 14.22 3.33
CA ILE A 52 14.06 13.13 2.98
C ILE A 52 13.60 12.43 4.25
N VAL A 53 14.53 12.10 5.15
CA VAL A 53 14.22 11.45 6.42
C VAL A 53 13.25 12.32 7.25
N SER A 54 13.52 13.62 7.36
CA SER A 54 12.63 14.56 8.06
C SER A 54 11.23 14.64 7.43
N ALA A 55 11.12 14.65 6.10
CA ALA A 55 9.83 14.62 5.42
C ALA A 55 9.07 13.32 5.67
N ALA A 56 9.78 12.19 5.64
CA ALA A 56 9.23 10.87 5.90
C ALA A 56 8.72 10.74 7.34
N VAL A 57 9.43 11.29 8.34
CA VAL A 57 8.96 11.32 9.74
C VAL A 57 7.62 12.05 9.86
N ARG A 58 7.46 13.22 9.21
CA ARG A 58 6.19 13.96 9.27
C ARG A 58 5.04 13.19 8.63
N LEU A 59 5.28 12.55 7.48
CA LEU A 59 4.29 11.72 6.81
C LEU A 59 3.91 10.51 7.68
N LYS A 60 4.90 9.78 8.21
CA LYS A 60 4.70 8.66 9.12
C LYS A 60 3.82 9.05 10.30
N THR A 61 4.15 10.12 11.01
CA THR A 61 3.36 10.60 12.15
C THR A 61 1.93 10.97 11.76
N SER A 62 1.73 11.58 10.59
CA SER A 62 0.39 11.96 10.11
C SER A 62 -0.44 10.73 9.77
N ILE A 63 0.16 9.74 9.10
CA ILE A 63 -0.49 8.47 8.74
C ILE A 63 -0.81 7.65 10.00
N GLU A 64 0.10 7.58 10.97
CA GLU A 64 -0.13 6.85 12.22
C GLU A 64 -1.31 7.41 13.02
N ARG A 65 -1.47 8.74 13.04
CA ARG A 65 -2.58 9.45 13.69
C ARG A 65 -3.89 9.41 12.91
N TRP A 66 -3.85 9.12 11.62
CA TRP A 66 -5.05 9.04 10.81
C TRP A 66 -5.90 7.82 11.21
N GLU A 67 -7.22 7.99 11.28
CA GLU A 67 -8.18 6.93 11.54
C GLU A 67 -9.30 6.98 10.49
N PRO A 68 -9.90 5.83 10.12
CA PRO A 68 -11.03 5.81 9.19
C PRO A 68 -12.21 6.58 9.75
N CYS A 69 -12.93 7.33 8.91
CA CYS A 69 -14.17 7.98 9.32
C CYS A 69 -15.22 6.92 9.69
N THR A 70 -15.67 6.92 10.95
CA THR A 70 -16.72 6.02 11.47
C THR A 70 -18.07 6.71 11.63
N GLU A 71 -18.15 8.02 11.40
CA GLU A 71 -19.40 8.80 11.46
C GLU A 71 -20.20 8.52 10.19
N LEU A 72 -20.86 7.37 10.14
CA LEU A 72 -21.99 7.17 9.23
C LEU A 72 -23.14 8.01 9.79
N ASP A 73 -23.87 8.70 8.91
CA ASP A 73 -25.14 9.36 9.26
C ASP A 73 -26.16 8.28 9.68
N GLU A 74 -25.97 7.69 10.85
CA GLU A 74 -26.89 6.74 11.47
C GLU A 74 -27.83 7.53 12.37
N GLU A 75 -29.11 7.57 11.97
CA GLU A 75 -30.20 7.88 12.89
C GLU A 75 -30.02 7.11 14.21
N PRO A 76 -30.39 7.64 15.39
CA PRO A 76 -29.95 7.14 16.71
C PRO A 76 -30.47 5.75 17.14
N ARG A 77 -30.89 4.90 16.21
CA ARG A 77 -31.35 3.53 16.44
C ARG A 77 -30.51 2.55 15.64
N GLU A 78 -29.31 2.25 16.15
CA GLU A 78 -28.77 0.90 16.35
C GLU A 78 -27.26 1.02 16.60
N THR A 79 -26.81 0.62 17.79
CA THR A 79 -25.42 0.69 18.27
C THR A 79 -24.45 -0.28 17.56
N GLN A 80 -24.71 -0.70 16.32
CA GLN A 80 -23.91 -1.69 15.59
C GLN A 80 -23.66 -1.25 14.15
N LEU A 81 -22.38 -1.01 13.81
CA LEU A 81 -21.95 -0.76 12.43
C LEU A 81 -22.42 -1.90 11.51
N SER A 82 -22.98 -1.56 10.35
CA SER A 82 -23.33 -2.57 9.34
C SER A 82 -22.11 -3.39 8.89
N SER A 83 -22.33 -4.65 8.47
CA SER A 83 -21.25 -5.51 7.94
C SER A 83 -20.48 -4.83 6.80
N SER A 84 -21.18 -4.12 5.91
CA SER A 84 -20.56 -3.35 4.82
C SER A 84 -19.69 -2.21 5.31
N ALA A 85 -20.04 -1.56 6.43
CA ALA A 85 -19.21 -0.50 7.02
C ALA A 85 -17.92 -1.05 7.63
N ILE A 86 -18.02 -2.19 8.32
CA ILE A 86 -16.85 -2.89 8.88
C ILE A 86 -15.88 -3.26 7.77
N ASP A 87 -16.36 -3.81 6.66
CA ASP A 87 -15.54 -4.18 5.51
C ASP A 87 -14.79 -2.99 4.88
N LEU A 88 -15.45 -1.82 4.79
CA LEU A 88 -14.84 -0.58 4.32
C LEU A 88 -13.77 -0.09 5.28
N ILE A 89 -14.01 -0.18 6.60
CA ILE A 89 -13.04 0.18 7.64
C ILE A 89 -11.81 -0.74 7.59
N GLN A 90 -11.98 -2.05 7.40
CA GLN A 90 -10.86 -2.99 7.22
C GLN A 90 -10.02 -2.63 6.00
N THR A 91 -10.70 -2.35 4.87
CA THR A 91 -10.04 -1.95 3.63
C THR A 91 -9.28 -0.62 3.79
N ALA A 92 -9.87 0.36 4.46
CA ALA A 92 -9.23 1.64 4.75
C ALA A 92 -8.00 1.48 5.67
N ASN A 93 -8.07 0.59 6.65
CA ASN A 93 -6.92 0.22 7.46
C ASN A 93 -5.83 -0.49 6.64
N ALA A 94 -6.20 -1.34 5.67
CA ALA A 94 -5.23 -1.98 4.77
C ALA A 94 -4.45 -0.91 3.97
N TYR A 95 -5.13 0.14 3.49
CA TYR A 95 -4.48 1.30 2.87
C TYR A 95 -3.51 2.03 3.82
N LYS A 96 -3.91 2.29 5.07
CA LYS A 96 -3.03 2.92 6.08
C LYS A 96 -1.73 2.13 6.26
N TRP A 97 -1.83 0.83 6.50
CA TRP A 97 -0.67 -0.03 6.74
C TRP A 97 0.18 -0.24 5.48
N ALA A 98 -0.43 -0.34 4.30
CA ALA A 98 0.30 -0.40 3.04
C ALA A 98 1.08 0.88 2.75
N THR A 99 0.50 2.04 3.07
CA THR A 99 1.17 3.35 2.92
C THR A 99 2.37 3.46 3.85
N LEU A 100 2.25 2.98 5.10
CA LEU A 100 3.38 2.91 6.04
C LEU A 100 4.46 1.95 5.55
N LEU A 101 4.08 0.76 5.08
CA LEU A 101 5.00 -0.23 4.52
C LEU A 101 5.78 0.38 3.36
N LEU A 102 5.10 1.07 2.44
CA LEU A 102 5.71 1.77 1.31
C LEU A 102 6.74 2.81 1.74
N LEU A 103 6.40 3.59 2.76
CA LEU A 103 7.26 4.63 3.29
C LEU A 103 8.52 4.03 3.91
N HIS A 104 8.40 2.93 4.66
CA HIS A 104 9.53 2.21 5.26
C HIS A 104 10.39 1.48 4.21
N GLN A 105 9.80 1.00 3.13
CA GLN A 105 10.54 0.47 1.97
C GLN A 105 11.41 1.56 1.32
N ALA A 106 10.91 2.79 1.23
CA ALA A 106 11.65 3.91 0.63
C ALA A 106 12.68 4.55 1.58
N VAL A 107 12.37 4.60 2.87
CA VAL A 107 13.18 5.27 3.89
C VAL A 107 13.46 4.29 5.03
N PRO A 108 14.39 3.34 4.85
CA PRO A 108 14.74 2.35 5.87
C PRO A 108 15.39 2.98 7.11
N GLU A 109 15.81 4.25 7.04
CA GLU A 109 16.35 5.01 8.18
C GLU A 109 15.28 5.39 9.21
N LEU A 110 13.99 5.20 8.89
CA LEU A 110 12.91 5.49 9.83
C LEU A 110 12.92 4.52 11.03
N PRO A 111 12.71 5.05 12.25
CA PRO A 111 12.56 4.19 13.43
C PRO A 111 11.28 3.36 13.29
N THR A 112 11.41 2.06 13.49
CA THR A 112 10.31 1.10 13.33
C THR A 112 10.33 0.09 14.46
N GLN A 113 9.15 -0.19 15.04
CA GLN A 113 8.99 -1.21 16.08
C GLN A 113 8.71 -2.62 15.52
N ALA A 114 8.18 -2.69 14.30
CA ALA A 114 7.82 -3.93 13.61
C ALA A 114 8.72 -4.13 12.37
N SER A 115 8.92 -5.37 11.94
CA SER A 115 9.64 -5.63 10.70
C SER A 115 8.76 -5.30 9.47
N LEU A 116 9.38 -5.08 8.30
CA LEU A 116 8.64 -4.90 7.04
C LEU A 116 7.70 -6.08 6.74
N GLN A 117 8.14 -7.28 7.12
CA GLN A 117 7.37 -8.52 6.94
C GLN A 117 6.14 -8.56 7.86
N ASP A 118 6.26 -8.09 9.10
CA ASP A 118 5.11 -7.96 10.01
C ASP A 118 4.11 -6.93 9.51
N MET A 119 4.59 -5.82 8.94
CA MET A 119 3.74 -4.81 8.31
C MET A 119 3.00 -5.37 7.09
N ALA A 120 3.70 -6.09 6.21
CA ALA A 120 3.09 -6.76 5.06
C ALA A 120 2.04 -7.77 5.50
N ARG A 121 2.36 -8.64 6.47
CA ARG A 121 1.41 -9.59 7.07
C ARG A 121 0.15 -8.89 7.57
N LYS A 122 0.33 -7.77 8.28
CA LYS A 122 -0.79 -7.00 8.80
C LYS A 122 -1.71 -6.48 7.69
N VAL A 123 -1.15 -5.99 6.59
CA VAL A 123 -1.94 -5.57 5.42
C VAL A 123 -2.70 -6.76 4.83
N LEU A 124 -2.04 -7.90 4.60
CA LEU A 124 -2.70 -9.08 4.03
C LEU A 124 -3.83 -9.60 4.93
N ASN A 125 -3.62 -9.61 6.25
CA ASN A 125 -4.66 -10.01 7.21
C ASN A 125 -5.88 -9.08 7.17
N LEU A 126 -5.68 -7.76 7.03
CA LEU A 126 -6.79 -6.80 6.90
C LEU A 126 -7.57 -6.98 5.60
N ILE A 127 -6.90 -7.41 4.51
CA ILE A 127 -7.57 -7.74 3.25
C ILE A 127 -8.33 -9.06 3.38
N ALA A 128 -7.76 -10.04 4.10
CA ALA A 128 -8.35 -11.38 4.27
C ALA A 128 -9.64 -11.39 5.10
N THR A 129 -9.86 -10.39 5.96
CA THR A 129 -11.09 -10.28 6.76
C THR A 129 -12.28 -9.75 5.95
N VAL A 130 -12.07 -9.24 4.74
CA VAL A 130 -13.12 -8.71 3.87
C VAL A 130 -13.68 -9.84 2.99
N PRO A 131 -14.98 -10.16 3.08
CA PRO A 131 -15.63 -11.17 2.24
C PRO A 131 -15.51 -10.85 0.74
N GLU A 132 -15.36 -11.89 -0.09
CA GLU A 132 -15.12 -11.72 -1.54
C GLU A 132 -16.32 -11.18 -2.31
N ASP A 133 -17.53 -11.35 -1.78
CA ASP A 133 -18.79 -10.80 -2.29
C ASP A 133 -19.05 -9.35 -1.82
N SER A 134 -18.33 -8.90 -0.78
CA SER A 134 -18.42 -7.52 -0.29
C SER A 134 -18.02 -6.52 -1.37
N HIS A 135 -18.68 -5.36 -1.39
CA HIS A 135 -18.27 -4.25 -2.27
C HIS A 135 -16.87 -3.76 -1.93
N ALA A 136 -16.46 -3.83 -0.66
CA ALA A 136 -15.15 -3.35 -0.23
C ALA A 136 -13.98 -4.15 -0.83
N ALA A 137 -14.21 -5.41 -1.23
CA ALA A 137 -13.18 -6.32 -1.71
C ALA A 137 -12.58 -5.93 -3.08
N ILE A 138 -13.14 -4.95 -3.81
CA ILE A 138 -12.56 -4.47 -5.08
C ILE A 138 -11.52 -3.36 -4.89
N PHE A 139 -11.53 -2.68 -3.73
CA PHE A 139 -10.65 -1.55 -3.49
C PHE A 139 -9.19 -1.89 -3.11
N PRO A 140 -8.81 -3.04 -2.52
CA PRO A 140 -7.47 -3.24 -1.99
C PRO A 140 -6.40 -3.56 -3.06
N VAL A 141 -6.54 -3.08 -4.31
CA VAL A 141 -5.56 -3.28 -5.39
C VAL A 141 -4.18 -2.75 -4.98
N MET A 142 -4.08 -1.49 -4.53
CA MET A 142 -2.80 -0.93 -4.10
C MET A 142 -2.25 -1.65 -2.84
N PRO A 143 -3.03 -1.82 -1.75
CA PRO A 143 -2.56 -2.57 -0.59
C PRO A 143 -2.03 -3.97 -0.92
N LEU A 144 -2.73 -4.71 -1.78
CA LEU A 144 -2.34 -6.04 -2.22
C LEU A 144 -1.06 -6.00 -3.08
N MET A 145 -0.89 -4.99 -3.93
CA MET A 145 0.37 -4.81 -4.66
C MET A 145 1.56 -4.65 -3.72
N ILE A 146 1.46 -3.73 -2.75
CA ILE A 146 2.58 -3.38 -1.89
C ILE A 146 2.94 -4.54 -0.96
N ALA A 147 1.94 -5.10 -0.26
CA ALA A 147 2.18 -6.16 0.71
C ALA A 147 2.34 -7.54 0.07
N GLY A 148 1.60 -7.82 -1.01
CA GLY A 148 1.68 -9.11 -1.71
C GLY A 148 3.04 -9.34 -2.35
N CYS A 149 3.70 -8.30 -2.85
CA CYS A 149 5.07 -8.39 -3.35
C CYS A 149 6.10 -8.78 -2.27
N GLU A 150 5.79 -8.54 -0.99
CA GLU A 150 6.64 -8.91 0.15
C GLU A 150 6.42 -10.35 0.65
N ALA A 151 5.44 -11.08 0.10
CA ALA A 151 5.13 -12.44 0.50
C ALA A 151 6.27 -13.41 0.17
N THR A 152 6.81 -14.06 1.20
CA THR A 152 7.91 -15.04 1.07
C THR A 152 7.42 -16.49 1.14
N GLU A 153 6.43 -16.78 1.97
CA GLU A 153 5.92 -18.14 2.14
C GLU A 153 5.00 -18.55 0.99
N ILE A 154 5.06 -19.83 0.62
CA ILE A 154 4.29 -20.35 -0.52
C ILE A 154 2.78 -20.24 -0.29
N GLU A 155 2.32 -20.46 0.94
CA GLU A 155 0.90 -20.34 1.31
C GLU A 155 0.39 -18.92 1.07
N ASP A 156 1.17 -17.91 1.48
CA ASP A 156 0.81 -16.51 1.28
C ASP A 156 0.80 -16.13 -0.20
N ARG A 157 1.77 -16.61 -0.98
CA ARG A 157 1.83 -16.35 -2.41
C ARG A 157 0.64 -16.96 -3.15
N ASN A 158 0.22 -18.16 -2.75
CA ASN A 158 -1.00 -18.78 -3.29
C ASN A 158 -2.22 -17.92 -2.93
N TRP A 159 -2.37 -17.55 -1.66
CA TRP A 159 -3.47 -16.70 -1.21
C TRP A 159 -3.52 -15.34 -1.94
N VAL A 160 -2.36 -14.68 -2.13
CA VAL A 160 -2.26 -13.42 -2.88
C VAL A 160 -2.65 -13.61 -4.35
N SER A 161 -2.22 -14.71 -4.97
CA SER A 161 -2.56 -15.04 -6.37
C SER A 161 -4.05 -15.30 -6.54
N ASP A 162 -4.67 -16.05 -5.63
CA ASP A 162 -6.12 -16.29 -5.62
C ASP A 162 -6.87 -14.98 -5.43
N ARG A 163 -6.42 -14.12 -4.52
CA ARG A 163 -7.02 -12.80 -4.28
C ARG A 163 -6.91 -11.88 -5.51
N TRP A 164 -5.80 -11.93 -6.25
CA TRP A 164 -5.69 -11.26 -7.55
C TRP A 164 -6.67 -11.82 -8.58
N GLY A 165 -6.89 -13.13 -8.60
CA GLY A 165 -7.91 -13.78 -9.45
C GLY A 165 -9.32 -13.29 -9.15
N VAL A 166 -9.69 -13.19 -7.87
CA VAL A 166 -10.98 -12.63 -7.43
C VAL A 166 -11.11 -11.18 -7.91
N LEU A 167 -10.11 -10.34 -7.69
CA LEU A 167 -10.11 -8.94 -8.15
C LEU A 167 -10.23 -8.85 -9.67
N GLY A 168 -9.53 -9.70 -10.42
CA GLY A 168 -9.54 -9.72 -11.88
C GLY A 168 -10.89 -10.15 -12.45
N SER A 169 -11.63 -11.00 -11.74
CA SER A 169 -13.00 -11.39 -12.12
C SER A 169 -14.01 -10.25 -11.95
N ARG A 170 -13.76 -9.34 -11.00
CA ARG A 170 -14.68 -8.24 -10.63
C ARG A 170 -14.32 -6.90 -11.28
N LEU A 171 -13.04 -6.69 -11.60
CA LEU A 171 -12.53 -5.48 -12.24
C LEU A 171 -12.21 -5.80 -13.70
N THR A 172 -12.99 -5.25 -14.63
CA THR A 172 -12.83 -5.46 -16.09
C THR A 172 -11.59 -4.81 -16.70
N SER A 173 -10.70 -4.26 -15.87
CA SER A 173 -9.48 -3.59 -16.29
C SER A 173 -8.31 -4.55 -16.36
N GLY A 174 -7.54 -4.50 -17.45
CA GLY A 174 -6.26 -5.20 -17.56
C GLY A 174 -5.25 -4.83 -16.46
N LEU A 175 -5.52 -3.79 -15.65
CA LEU A 175 -4.72 -3.42 -14.49
C LEU A 175 -4.48 -4.60 -13.53
N VAL A 176 -5.50 -5.39 -13.22
CA VAL A 176 -5.37 -6.47 -12.22
C VAL A 176 -4.46 -7.60 -12.71
N ASN A 177 -4.64 -8.06 -13.95
CA ASN A 177 -3.77 -9.09 -14.53
C ASN A 177 -2.31 -8.67 -14.52
N ARG A 178 -2.06 -7.39 -14.81
CA ARG A 178 -0.73 -6.81 -14.79
C ARG A 178 -0.15 -6.70 -13.38
N CYS A 179 -0.97 -6.33 -12.40
CA CYS A 179 -0.59 -6.33 -10.99
C CYS A 179 -0.16 -7.73 -10.51
N LEU A 180 -0.87 -8.78 -10.93
CA LEU A 180 -0.48 -10.17 -10.68
C LEU A 180 0.86 -10.53 -11.33
N GLU A 181 1.08 -10.15 -12.59
CA GLU A 181 2.35 -10.39 -13.30
C GLU A 181 3.53 -9.72 -12.60
N ILE A 182 3.38 -8.46 -12.17
CA ILE A 182 4.41 -7.73 -11.41
C ILE A 182 4.68 -8.43 -10.07
N THR A 183 3.63 -8.85 -9.38
CA THR A 183 3.73 -9.56 -8.09
C THR A 183 4.53 -10.87 -8.26
N ALA A 184 4.20 -11.66 -9.28
CA ALA A 184 4.91 -12.91 -9.56
C ALA A 184 6.38 -12.70 -9.95
N GLU A 185 6.68 -11.68 -10.76
CA GLU A 185 8.07 -11.35 -11.11
C GLU A 185 8.85 -10.80 -9.90
N ALA A 186 8.17 -10.08 -8.99
CA ALA A 186 8.76 -9.63 -7.73
C ALA A 186 9.26 -10.83 -6.89
N TRP A 187 8.42 -11.85 -6.73
CA TRP A 187 8.77 -13.08 -6.04
C TRP A 187 9.93 -13.82 -6.70
N LYS A 188 9.88 -14.00 -8.02
CA LYS A 188 10.90 -14.73 -8.77
C LYS A 188 12.30 -14.14 -8.62
N ARG A 189 12.43 -12.82 -8.67
CA ARG A 189 13.74 -12.15 -8.50
C ARG A 189 14.17 -12.15 -7.02
N HIS A 190 13.25 -12.03 -6.07
CA HIS A 190 13.55 -12.24 -4.65
C HIS A 190 14.14 -13.64 -4.40
N ASP A 191 13.55 -14.68 -5.00
CA ASP A 191 14.01 -16.06 -4.87
C ASP A 191 15.40 -16.25 -5.49
N LYS A 192 15.67 -15.63 -6.66
CA LYS A 192 17.01 -15.60 -7.26
C LYS A 192 18.04 -14.96 -6.33
N SER A 193 17.72 -13.82 -5.72
CA SER A 193 18.62 -13.13 -4.78
C SER A 193 18.88 -13.94 -3.51
N SER A 194 17.84 -14.60 -2.97
CA SER A 194 17.94 -15.47 -1.79
C SER A 194 18.83 -16.69 -2.07
N ASN A 195 18.68 -17.32 -3.24
CA ASN A 195 19.50 -18.46 -3.67
C ASN A 195 20.96 -18.07 -3.93
N ALA A 196 21.22 -16.90 -4.54
CA ALA A 196 22.58 -16.39 -4.72
C ALA A 196 23.29 -16.12 -3.38
N THR A 197 22.58 -15.51 -2.42
CA THR A 197 23.11 -15.23 -1.08
C THR A 197 23.43 -16.51 -0.29
N ARG A 198 22.66 -17.60 -0.51
CA ARG A 198 22.94 -18.92 0.08
C ARG A 198 24.19 -19.58 -0.53
N GLY A 199 24.52 -19.29 -1.79
CA GLY A 199 25.75 -19.72 -2.43
C GLY A 199 27.01 -18.98 -1.95
N ASP A 200 26.91 -17.67 -1.72
CA ASP A 200 28.04 -16.80 -1.33
C ASP A 200 28.34 -16.77 0.19
N LYS A 201 27.40 -17.19 1.05
CA LYS A 201 27.61 -17.24 2.51
C LYS A 201 28.60 -18.31 2.98
N ALA A 202 29.20 -19.08 2.06
CA ALA A 202 30.32 -19.95 2.40
C ALA A 202 31.64 -19.20 2.68
N SER A 203 31.72 -17.85 2.52
CA SER A 203 33.02 -17.16 2.63
C SER A 203 33.06 -15.71 3.18
N SER A 204 32.00 -15.11 3.75
CA SER A 204 32.15 -13.73 4.26
C SER A 204 31.34 -13.32 5.51
N SER A 205 32.01 -12.54 6.36
CA SER A 205 31.57 -11.97 7.65
C SER A 205 30.43 -10.94 7.52
N PRO A 206 29.56 -10.80 8.54
CA PRO A 206 28.40 -9.92 8.45
C PRO A 206 28.80 -8.46 8.73
N SER A 207 28.93 -7.64 7.68
CA SER A 207 28.97 -6.18 7.86
C SER A 207 27.54 -5.63 7.94
N CYS A 208 27.23 -5.01 9.08
CA CYS A 208 25.96 -4.32 9.35
C CYS A 208 25.94 -3.01 8.55
N SER A 209 25.43 -3.05 7.32
CA SER A 209 24.98 -1.85 6.64
C SER A 209 23.53 -2.04 6.26
N THR A 210 22.65 -1.22 6.82
CA THR A 210 21.26 -1.10 6.38
C THR A 210 21.27 -0.38 5.04
N THR A 211 21.78 -1.03 4.00
CA THR A 211 21.68 -0.55 2.64
C THR A 211 20.20 -0.47 2.28
N LYS A 212 19.83 0.58 1.53
CA LYS A 212 18.53 0.71 0.86
C LYS A 212 18.13 -0.65 0.30
N ARG A 213 17.15 -1.34 0.91
CA ARG A 213 16.50 -2.47 0.25
C ARG A 213 15.84 -1.85 -0.96
N GLU A 214 16.34 -2.14 -2.15
CA GLU A 214 15.67 -1.75 -3.37
C GLU A 214 14.22 -2.21 -3.28
N ILE A 215 13.28 -1.29 -3.52
CA ILE A 215 11.86 -1.63 -3.52
C ILE A 215 11.64 -2.50 -4.74
N HIS A 216 11.71 -3.80 -4.51
CA HIS A 216 12.06 -4.77 -5.51
C HIS A 216 11.00 -4.81 -6.64
N TRP A 217 9.72 -4.64 -6.31
CA TRP A 217 8.62 -4.59 -7.27
C TRP A 217 8.53 -3.25 -8.04
N MET A 218 9.00 -2.12 -7.47
CA MET A 218 9.06 -0.85 -8.19
C MET A 218 10.14 -0.87 -9.28
N ASN A 219 11.20 -1.63 -9.07
CA ASN A 219 12.19 -1.89 -10.11
C ASN A 219 11.62 -2.74 -11.24
N VAL A 220 10.78 -3.74 -10.93
CA VAL A 220 10.05 -4.48 -11.97
C VAL A 220 9.26 -3.52 -12.86
N LEU A 221 8.49 -2.60 -12.25
CA LEU A 221 7.75 -1.57 -12.98
C LEU A 221 8.66 -0.69 -13.84
N LYS A 222 9.76 -0.20 -13.28
CA LYS A 222 10.72 0.64 -14.00
C LYS A 222 11.35 -0.11 -15.18
N ASP A 223 11.78 -1.35 -14.97
CA ASP A 223 12.40 -2.20 -15.99
C ASP A 223 11.43 -2.54 -17.12
N TRP A 224 10.14 -2.68 -16.80
CA TRP A 224 9.08 -2.90 -17.78
C TRP A 224 8.65 -1.62 -18.49
N GLY A 225 9.26 -0.47 -18.16
CA GLY A 225 8.96 0.83 -18.77
C GLY A 225 7.63 1.42 -18.30
N TRP A 226 7.13 1.01 -17.14
CA TRP A 226 5.83 1.44 -16.62
C TRP A 226 6.03 2.54 -15.58
N GLN A 227 5.77 3.77 -15.99
CA GLN A 227 5.48 4.84 -15.04
C GLN A 227 4.11 4.55 -14.46
N VAL A 228 4.06 4.13 -13.19
CA VAL A 228 2.80 4.09 -12.46
C VAL A 228 2.25 5.50 -12.46
N MET A 229 0.98 5.66 -12.83
CA MET A 229 0.20 6.86 -12.55
C MET A 229 0.03 7.00 -11.03
N LEU A 230 1.13 7.28 -10.34
CA LEU A 230 1.12 7.97 -9.07
C LEU A 230 1.35 9.42 -9.48
N GLY A 231 0.25 10.10 -9.80
CA GLY A 231 0.23 11.51 -10.13
C GLY A 231 0.81 12.35 -9.00
#